data_AF-A0A3B8UM52-F1
#
_entry.id   AF-A0A3B8UM52-F1
#
_cell.length_a   1.000
_cell.length_b   1.000
_cell.length_c   1.000
_cell.angle_alpha   90.00
_cell.angle_beta   90.00
_cell.angle_gamma   90.00
#
_symmetry.space_group_name_H-M   'P 1'
#
loop_
_entity.id
_entity.type
_entity.pdbx_description
1 polymer ?
#
loop_
_entity_poly.entity_id
_entity_poly.type
_entity_poly.pdbx_seq_one_letter_code
_entity_poly.pdbx_strand_id
1 'polypeptide(L)'
;SGVATSALDGGLAASVSLVAAPTASFAPPPELPSTPAIEIAPAGQPGAAEDTRAAPAVSGTACLRHTGSEWRQVSGNMTLAACVQALYSGTCVAPGEARYGRWGDTTLRLVPRRVEQSTDNNRFRTLAQQDRQCQFPEL
;
A
#
# COMPACT_ATOMS: atom_id res chain seq x y z
N SER A 1 -21.18 -18.12 -32.99
CA SER A 1 -19.86 -17.51 -33.23
C SER A 1 -20.01 -16.29 -34.12
N GLY A 2 -19.49 -15.13 -33.69
CA GLY A 2 -19.43 -13.92 -34.52
C GLY A 2 -20.14 -12.71 -33.91
N VAL A 3 -19.50 -12.08 -32.92
CA VAL A 3 -19.85 -10.74 -32.40
C VAL A 3 -19.00 -9.70 -33.13
N ALA A 4 -19.60 -8.56 -33.51
CA ALA A 4 -18.89 -7.30 -33.76
C ALA A 4 -19.88 -6.12 -33.83
N THR A 5 -20.28 -5.62 -32.67
CA THR A 5 -20.83 -4.26 -32.51
C THR A 5 -19.76 -3.40 -31.85
N SER A 6 -19.26 -2.38 -32.55
CA SER A 6 -18.57 -1.23 -31.93
C SER A 6 -18.39 -0.13 -32.96
N ALA A 7 -19.20 0.93 -32.86
CA ALA A 7 -18.92 2.23 -33.45
C ALA A 7 -19.68 3.30 -32.68
N LEU A 8 -19.00 3.96 -31.74
CA LEU A 8 -19.30 5.30 -31.21
C LEU A 8 -18.18 5.64 -30.21
N ASP A 9 -17.21 6.50 -30.58
CA ASP A 9 -17.30 7.97 -30.60
C ASP A 9 -17.54 8.50 -29.17
N GLY A 10 -16.64 9.26 -28.54
CA GLY A 10 -15.61 10.12 -29.11
C GLY A 10 -15.75 11.52 -28.53
N GLY A 11 -15.65 11.66 -27.21
CA GLY A 11 -15.51 12.99 -26.64
C GLY A 11 -15.85 13.07 -25.17
N LEU A 12 -14.88 13.50 -24.36
CA LEU A 12 -15.14 14.42 -23.25
C LEU A 12 -13.82 14.92 -22.65
N ALA A 13 -13.79 16.23 -22.44
CA ALA A 13 -12.64 17.11 -22.30
C ALA A 13 -11.88 16.95 -20.97
N ALA A 14 -10.55 17.06 -21.04
CA ALA A 14 -9.69 17.23 -19.87
C ALA A 14 -9.40 18.72 -19.63
N SER A 15 -10.26 19.37 -18.85
CA SER A 15 -9.99 20.69 -18.28
C SER A 15 -9.52 20.51 -16.83
N VAL A 16 -8.22 20.51 -16.58
CA VAL A 16 -7.66 20.54 -15.22
C VAL A 16 -7.08 21.93 -14.94
N SER A 17 -7.85 22.71 -14.20
CA SER A 17 -7.38 23.91 -13.50
C SER A 17 -7.28 23.54 -12.02
N LEU A 18 -6.09 23.63 -11.44
CA LEU A 18 -5.98 24.12 -10.06
C LEU A 18 -4.58 24.67 -9.78
N VAL A 19 -4.66 25.85 -9.17
CA VAL A 19 -3.69 26.90 -8.90
C VAL A 19 -2.70 26.52 -7.79
N ALA A 20 -1.44 26.94 -7.96
CA ALA A 20 -0.37 26.79 -6.98
C ALA A 20 -0.47 27.84 -5.86
N ALA A 21 -0.13 27.41 -4.65
CA ALA A 21 -0.14 28.20 -3.41
C ALA A 21 0.93 29.30 -3.40
N PRO A 22 0.65 30.42 -2.70
CA PRO A 22 1.70 31.10 -1.97
C PRO A 22 1.26 31.38 -0.53
N THR A 23 1.78 30.62 0.44
CA THR A 23 1.84 31.12 1.81
C THR A 23 3.29 31.19 2.26
N ALA A 24 3.58 32.34 2.83
CA ALA A 24 4.87 32.93 3.06
C ALA A 24 5.67 32.26 4.17
N SER A 25 6.97 32.48 4.07
CA SER A 25 8.01 32.25 5.08
C SER A 25 7.59 32.58 6.51
N PHE A 26 7.98 31.73 7.45
CA PHE A 26 8.54 32.24 8.71
C PHE A 26 9.60 31.28 9.23
N ALA A 27 10.81 31.80 9.34
CA ALA A 27 12.02 31.09 9.72
C ALA A 27 11.92 30.48 11.15
N PRO A 28 12.66 29.40 11.43
CA PRO A 28 12.72 28.80 12.76
C PRO A 28 13.39 29.74 13.78
N PRO A 29 12.92 29.78 15.04
CA PRO A 29 13.57 30.53 16.10
C PRO A 29 14.92 29.90 16.48
N PRO A 30 15.92 30.70 16.91
CA PRO A 30 17.24 30.22 17.28
C PRO A 30 17.25 29.46 18.61
N GLU A 31 18.18 28.50 18.72
CA GLU A 31 18.38 27.60 19.85
C GLU A 31 19.00 28.31 21.06
N LEU A 32 18.45 28.06 22.25
CA LEU A 32 19.02 28.51 23.52
C LEU A 32 19.85 27.39 24.16
N PRO A 33 21.13 27.61 24.50
CA PRO A 33 21.89 26.67 25.31
C PRO A 33 21.53 26.84 26.79
N SER A 34 21.21 25.76 27.48
CA SER A 34 21.16 25.73 28.95
C SER A 34 21.81 24.45 29.46
N THR A 35 22.97 24.66 30.07
CA THR A 35 23.81 23.70 30.80
C THR A 35 23.09 23.16 32.07
N PRO A 36 23.63 22.10 32.72
CA PRO A 36 22.87 21.00 33.30
C PRO A 36 22.43 21.25 34.75
N ALA A 37 21.31 20.63 35.13
CA ALA A 37 20.88 20.55 36.52
C ALA A 37 19.97 19.33 36.77
N ILE A 38 20.55 18.31 37.41
CA ILE A 38 20.05 17.61 38.60
C ILE A 38 18.83 16.68 38.43
N GLU A 39 19.13 15.39 38.59
CA GLU A 39 18.25 14.24 38.79
C GLU A 39 17.36 14.38 40.04
N ILE A 40 16.03 14.33 39.88
CA ILE A 40 15.06 13.83 40.89
C ILE A 40 13.78 13.36 40.17
N ALA A 41 13.44 12.07 40.23
CA ALA A 41 12.08 11.54 40.04
C ALA A 41 11.39 11.41 41.42
N PRO A 42 10.05 11.27 41.60
CA PRO A 42 9.02 10.86 40.63
C PRO A 42 7.60 11.52 40.74
N ALA A 43 6.71 11.07 39.84
CA ALA A 43 5.23 10.92 39.94
C ALA A 43 4.26 12.11 39.73
N GLY A 44 3.51 12.05 38.62
CA GLY A 44 2.24 12.77 38.38
C GLY A 44 1.74 12.62 36.94
N GLN A 45 0.74 11.77 36.69
CA GLN A 45 0.11 11.43 35.39
C GLN A 45 -0.80 12.57 34.84
N PRO A 46 -1.59 12.38 33.76
CA PRO A 46 -1.28 12.02 32.38
C PRO A 46 -1.83 13.09 31.40
N GLY A 47 -1.00 13.61 30.49
CA GLY A 47 -1.46 14.45 29.38
C GLY A 47 -1.41 13.64 28.09
N ALA A 48 -2.58 13.39 27.47
CA ALA A 48 -2.73 12.67 26.22
C ALA A 48 -1.88 13.31 25.11
N ALA A 49 -0.70 12.76 24.86
CA ALA A 49 -0.07 12.88 23.56
C ALA A 49 -0.80 11.90 22.65
N GLU A 50 -1.62 12.44 21.74
CA GLU A 50 -2.16 11.70 20.61
C GLU A 50 -0.99 11.01 19.91
N ASP A 51 -0.93 9.70 20.09
CA ASP A 51 -0.09 8.74 19.39
C ASP A 51 -0.46 8.82 17.91
N THR A 52 -0.02 9.88 17.23
CA THR A 52 0.28 9.81 15.81
C THR A 52 1.49 8.90 15.73
N ARG A 53 1.25 7.59 15.85
CA ARG A 53 2.22 6.54 15.65
C ARG A 53 2.76 6.79 14.25
N ALA A 54 3.95 7.41 14.19
CA ALA A 54 4.71 7.48 12.97
C ALA A 54 4.77 6.05 12.44
N ALA A 55 4.08 5.79 11.34
CA ALA A 55 4.14 4.49 10.69
C ALA A 55 5.64 4.20 10.51
N PRO A 56 6.13 3.02 10.95
CA PRO A 56 7.55 2.73 10.85
C PRO A 56 7.96 2.95 9.39
N ALA A 57 9.08 3.64 9.17
CA ALA A 57 9.68 3.75 7.85
C ALA A 57 10.07 2.33 7.41
N VAL A 58 9.12 1.62 6.79
CA VAL A 58 9.33 0.27 6.30
C VAL A 58 10.25 0.42 5.11
N SER A 59 11.54 0.08 5.27
CA SER A 59 12.41 -0.19 4.13
C SER A 59 11.66 -1.16 3.22
N GLY A 60 11.23 -0.66 2.07
CA GLY A 60 10.33 -1.41 1.20
C GLY A 60 11.00 -2.70 0.73
N THR A 61 10.20 -3.74 0.60
CA THR A 61 10.66 -5.05 0.16
C THR A 61 10.41 -5.21 -1.34
N ALA A 62 11.18 -6.07 -1.99
CA ALA A 62 10.95 -6.41 -3.39
C ALA A 62 9.58 -7.11 -3.55
N CYS A 63 8.81 -6.62 -4.52
CA CYS A 63 7.55 -7.20 -4.94
C CYS A 63 7.73 -7.91 -6.29
N LEU A 64 7.37 -9.17 -6.36
CA LEU A 64 7.51 -10.03 -7.53
C LEU A 64 6.13 -10.54 -7.95
N ARG A 65 5.88 -10.60 -9.26
CA ARG A 65 4.74 -11.28 -9.85
C ARG A 65 5.17 -12.62 -10.43
N HIS A 66 4.36 -13.66 -10.26
CA HIS A 66 4.56 -14.91 -10.96
C HIS A 66 3.85 -14.88 -12.31
N THR A 67 4.58 -15.11 -13.39
CA THR A 67 4.03 -15.15 -14.76
C THR A 67 4.60 -16.33 -15.52
N GLY A 68 3.75 -17.23 -16.00
CA GLY A 68 4.19 -18.48 -16.62
C GLY A 68 4.91 -19.36 -15.59
N SER A 69 6.23 -19.41 -15.68
CA SER A 69 7.12 -20.16 -14.76
C SER A 69 8.19 -19.27 -14.12
N GLU A 70 8.07 -17.94 -14.28
CA GLU A 70 9.08 -16.97 -13.88
C GLU A 70 8.57 -16.04 -12.78
N TRP A 71 9.49 -15.54 -11.96
CA TRP A 71 9.26 -14.42 -11.06
C TRP A 71 9.78 -13.14 -11.69
N ARG A 72 8.89 -12.17 -11.92
CA ARG A 72 9.24 -10.86 -12.47
C ARG A 72 9.11 -9.80 -11.39
N GLN A 73 10.15 -9.00 -11.20
CA GLN A 73 10.09 -7.88 -10.27
C GLN A 73 9.14 -6.80 -10.78
N VAL A 74 8.27 -6.32 -9.88
CA VAL A 74 7.36 -5.19 -10.11
C VAL A 74 8.03 -3.92 -9.58
N SER A 75 8.48 -3.93 -8.32
CA SER A 75 9.36 -2.90 -7.75
C SER A 75 10.25 -3.48 -6.67
N GLY A 76 11.38 -2.82 -6.39
CA GLY A 76 12.37 -3.27 -5.40
C GLY A 76 12.16 -2.74 -3.98
N ASN A 77 11.29 -1.75 -3.78
CA ASN A 77 11.08 -1.12 -2.48
C ASN A 77 9.62 -0.69 -2.32
N MET A 78 8.78 -1.56 -1.75
CA MET A 78 7.39 -1.19 -1.43
C MET A 78 6.87 -1.90 -0.18
N THR A 79 5.82 -1.35 0.42
CA THR A 79 5.09 -2.00 1.53
C THR A 79 4.27 -3.20 1.02
N LEU A 80 3.86 -4.06 1.95
CA LEU A 80 3.03 -5.23 1.64
C LEU A 80 1.71 -4.84 0.95
N ALA A 81 1.00 -3.84 1.50
CA ALA A 81 -0.25 -3.34 0.94
C ALA A 81 -0.05 -2.80 -0.49
N ALA A 82 1.00 -2.01 -0.72
CA ALA A 82 1.34 -1.51 -2.06
C ALA A 82 1.64 -2.64 -3.05
N CYS A 83 2.27 -3.74 -2.60
CA CYS A 83 2.51 -4.92 -3.44
C CYS A 83 1.22 -5.62 -3.83
N VAL A 84 0.29 -5.81 -2.90
CA VAL A 84 -1.02 -6.39 -3.19
C VAL A 84 -1.78 -5.53 -4.20
N GLN A 85 -1.81 -4.21 -3.99
CA GLN A 85 -2.48 -3.29 -4.91
C GLN A 85 -1.83 -3.33 -6.31
N ALA A 86 -0.50 -3.25 -6.40
CA ALA A 86 0.22 -3.27 -7.67
C ALA A 86 0.08 -4.59 -8.44
N LEU A 87 -0.07 -5.72 -7.73
CA LEU A 87 -0.19 -7.04 -8.35
C LEU A 87 -1.62 -7.37 -8.79
N TYR A 88 -2.62 -6.96 -8.00
CA TYR A 88 -3.95 -7.56 -8.07
C TYR A 88 -5.10 -6.56 -8.19
N SER A 89 -4.87 -5.26 -8.01
CA SER A 89 -5.93 -4.26 -8.21
C SER A 89 -6.47 -4.33 -9.64
N GLY A 90 -7.80 -4.34 -9.77
CA GLY A 90 -8.51 -4.43 -11.04
C GLY A 90 -8.45 -5.82 -11.69
N THR A 91 -7.84 -6.81 -11.03
CA THR A 91 -7.77 -8.18 -11.53
C THR A 91 -8.69 -9.08 -10.71
N CYS A 92 -9.75 -9.56 -11.35
CA CYS A 92 -10.60 -10.62 -10.79
C CYS A 92 -10.03 -11.99 -11.19
N VAL A 93 -10.14 -12.99 -10.31
CA VAL A 93 -9.83 -14.39 -10.64
C VAL A 93 -11.07 -15.26 -10.61
N ALA A 94 -11.19 -16.17 -11.57
CA ALA A 94 -12.29 -17.12 -11.65
C ALA A 94 -12.14 -18.22 -10.58
N PRO A 95 -13.24 -18.89 -10.18
CA PRO A 95 -13.15 -20.06 -9.32
C PRO A 95 -12.30 -21.16 -9.97
N GLY A 96 -11.36 -21.71 -9.19
CA GLY A 96 -10.39 -22.71 -9.67
C GLY A 96 -9.08 -22.11 -10.19
N GLU A 97 -9.02 -20.79 -10.39
CA GLU A 97 -7.78 -20.08 -10.74
C GLU A 97 -7.16 -19.40 -9.51
N ALA A 98 -5.84 -19.22 -9.56
CA ALA A 98 -5.11 -18.42 -8.58
C ALA A 98 -3.96 -17.69 -9.26
N ARG A 99 -3.70 -16.46 -8.81
CA ARG A 99 -2.50 -15.71 -9.21
C ARG A 99 -1.55 -15.60 -8.04
N TYR A 100 -0.26 -15.62 -8.33
CA TYR A 100 0.78 -15.67 -7.31
C TYR A 100 1.73 -14.49 -7.41
N GLY A 101 2.19 -14.06 -6.24
CA GLY A 101 3.06 -12.93 -6.01
C GLY A 101 4.00 -13.24 -4.85
N ARG A 102 5.07 -12.46 -4.72
CA ARG A 102 5.95 -12.50 -3.57
C ARG A 102 6.26 -11.09 -3.10
N TRP A 103 6.23 -10.91 -1.80
CA TRP A 103 6.71 -9.71 -1.13
C TRP A 103 7.81 -10.15 -0.17
N GLY A 104 9.06 -10.00 -0.59
CA GLY A 104 10.21 -10.61 0.08
C GLY A 104 10.08 -12.12 0.18
N ASP A 105 9.99 -12.62 1.40
CA ASP A 105 9.77 -14.05 1.66
C ASP A 105 8.28 -14.46 1.70
N THR A 106 7.38 -13.49 1.88
CA THR A 106 5.95 -13.75 1.96
C THR A 106 5.39 -14.03 0.57
N THR A 107 4.78 -15.19 0.41
CA THR A 107 4.05 -15.56 -0.81
C THR A 107 2.62 -15.06 -0.73
N LEU A 108 2.18 -14.38 -1.77
CA LEU A 108 0.84 -13.85 -1.94
C LEU A 108 0.09 -14.69 -2.95
N ARG A 109 -1.16 -15.04 -2.63
CA ARG A 109 -2.06 -15.77 -3.53
C ARG A 109 -3.37 -15.02 -3.65
N LEU A 110 -3.68 -14.56 -4.86
CA LEU A 110 -5.00 -14.06 -5.20
C LEU A 110 -5.90 -15.26 -5.53
N VAL A 111 -6.95 -15.43 -4.73
CA VAL A 111 -8.05 -16.38 -4.97
C VAL A 111 -9.35 -15.58 -5.16
N PRO A 112 -10.47 -16.20 -5.57
CA PRO A 112 -11.71 -15.46 -5.78
C PRO A 112 -12.06 -14.62 -4.57
N ARG A 113 -12.15 -13.31 -4.78
CA ARG A 113 -12.57 -12.32 -3.81
C ARG A 113 -11.64 -12.07 -2.61
N ARG A 114 -10.41 -12.57 -2.61
CA ARG A 114 -9.46 -12.26 -1.53
C ARG A 114 -8.01 -12.55 -1.90
N VAL A 115 -7.11 -11.88 -1.21
CA VAL A 115 -5.68 -12.18 -1.24
C VAL A 115 -5.31 -12.88 0.07
N GLU A 116 -4.56 -13.94 -0.07
CA GLU A 116 -4.02 -14.73 1.03
C GLU A 116 -2.50 -14.60 1.06
N GLN A 117 -1.91 -14.65 2.25
CA GLN A 117 -0.48 -14.63 2.46
C GLN A 117 0.01 -15.91 3.13
N SER A 118 1.24 -16.31 2.84
CA SER A 118 1.93 -17.41 3.50
C SER A 118 3.43 -17.16 3.53
N THR A 119 4.06 -17.38 4.69
CA THR A 119 5.53 -17.37 4.87
C THR A 119 6.16 -18.72 4.57
N ASP A 120 5.39 -19.80 4.68
CA ASP A 120 5.87 -21.19 4.63
C ASP A 120 5.30 -21.96 3.44
N ASN A 121 4.58 -21.28 2.54
CA ASN A 121 3.98 -21.82 1.31
C ASN A 121 2.98 -22.98 1.52
N ASN A 122 2.64 -23.30 2.77
CA ASN A 122 1.75 -24.39 3.15
C ASN A 122 0.49 -23.88 3.87
N ARG A 123 0.61 -22.81 4.65
CA ARG A 123 -0.50 -22.22 5.41
C ARG A 123 -0.79 -20.82 4.87
N PHE A 124 -1.91 -20.70 4.16
CA PHE A 124 -2.40 -19.44 3.63
C PHE A 124 -3.42 -18.83 4.59
N ARG A 125 -3.24 -17.55 4.92
CA ARG A 125 -4.17 -16.76 5.75
C ARG A 125 -4.69 -15.60 4.92
N THR A 126 -5.97 -15.25 5.06
CA THR A 126 -6.52 -14.06 4.41
C THR A 126 -5.77 -12.81 4.89
N LEU A 127 -5.24 -12.05 3.93
CA LEU A 127 -4.63 -10.75 4.16
C LEU A 127 -5.65 -9.63 3.94
N ALA A 128 -6.39 -9.68 2.83
CA ALA A 128 -7.40 -8.69 2.49
C ALA A 128 -8.50 -9.29 1.62
N GLN A 129 -9.71 -8.76 1.75
CA GLN A 129 -10.85 -9.09 0.91
C GLN A 129 -10.88 -8.20 -0.32
N GLN A 130 -11.32 -8.77 -1.42
CA GLN A 130 -11.52 -8.09 -2.69
C GLN A 130 -13.02 -7.84 -2.90
N ASP A 131 -13.35 -6.61 -3.23
CA ASP A 131 -14.72 -6.22 -3.55
C ASP A 131 -15.16 -6.75 -4.95
N ARG A 132 -16.41 -6.50 -5.33
CA ARG A 132 -16.95 -6.85 -6.65
C ARG A 132 -16.27 -6.12 -7.81
N GLN A 133 -15.67 -4.94 -7.60
CA GLN A 133 -14.86 -4.22 -8.59
C GLN A 133 -13.40 -4.67 -8.60
N CYS A 134 -13.07 -5.74 -7.88
CA CYS A 134 -11.74 -6.32 -7.84
C CYS A 134 -10.69 -5.36 -7.24
N GLN A 135 -11.14 -4.54 -6.28
CA GLN A 135 -10.33 -3.63 -5.49
C GLN A 135 -10.18 -4.14 -4.05
N PHE A 136 -9.20 -3.58 -3.34
CA PHE A 136 -8.95 -3.84 -1.93
C PHE A 136 -9.16 -2.55 -1.14
N PRO A 137 -10.40 -2.22 -0.74
CA PRO A 137 -10.70 -0.95 -0.06
C PRO A 137 -10.18 -0.90 1.40
N GLU A 138 -9.78 -2.04 1.95
CA GLU A 138 -9.21 -2.15 3.31
C GLU A 138 -7.68 -2.01 3.36
N LEU A 139 -7.01 -1.88 2.20
CA LEU A 139 -5.56 -1.82 2.07
C LEU A 139 -5.01 -0.43 1.77
#